data_AF-A0A8C1JGZ6-F1
#
_entry.id   AF-A0A8C1JGZ6-F1
#
_cell.length_a   1.000
_cell.length_b   1.000
_cell.length_c   1.000
_cell.angle_alpha   90.00
_cell.angle_beta   90.00
_cell.angle_gamma   90.00
#
_symmetry.space_group_name_H-M   'P 1'
#
loop_
_entity.id
_entity.type
_entity.pdbx_description
1 polymer ?
#
loop_
_entity_poly.entity_id
_entity_poly.type
_entity_poly.pdbx_seq_one_letter_code
_entity_poly.pdbx_strand_id
1 'polypeptide(L)'
;TYKTSCISLQRLINWCKGESLDLKHALLLHGVPEGVSREDIEETAGTIKALGKVRVRGKMFHPQQQSVMVLCECREEIDPSKIP
;
A
#
# COMPACT_ATOMS: atom_id res chain seq x y z
N THR A 1 15.17 8.12 -10.89
CA THR A 1 13.69 8.05 -10.86
C THR A 1 13.16 6.71 -11.40
N TYR A 2 13.45 6.32 -12.65
CA TYR A 2 12.96 5.05 -13.24
C TYR A 2 13.30 3.78 -12.45
N LYS A 3 14.51 3.69 -11.89
CA LYS A 3 14.98 2.52 -11.14
C LYS A 3 14.21 2.29 -9.83
N THR A 4 13.79 3.37 -9.16
CA THR A 4 13.00 3.31 -7.92
C THR A 4 11.58 2.81 -8.21
N SER A 5 10.95 3.29 -9.29
CA SER A 5 9.60 2.86 -9.71
C SER A 5 9.55 1.36 -10.04
N CYS A 6 10.57 0.81 -10.71
CA CYS A 6 10.63 -0.64 -11.00
C CYS A 6 10.77 -1.49 -9.73
N ILE A 7 11.55 -1.02 -8.74
CA ILE A 7 11.75 -1.73 -7.47
C ILE A 7 10.45 -1.76 -6.66
N SER A 8 9.73 -0.65 -6.57
CA SER A 8 8.45 -0.60 -5.84
C SER A 8 7.39 -1.51 -6.47
N LEU A 9 7.29 -1.54 -7.81
CA LEU A 9 6.35 -2.43 -8.50
C LEU A 9 6.66 -3.91 -8.26
N GLN A 10 7.94 -4.31 -8.37
CA GLN A 10 8.35 -5.69 -8.13
C GLN A 10 8.05 -6.13 -6.69
N ARG A 11 8.27 -5.24 -5.71
CA ARG A 11 7.94 -5.49 -4.31
C ARG A 11 6.45 -5.68 -4.10
N LEU A 12 5.62 -4.80 -4.69
CA LEU A 12 4.17 -4.92 -4.63
C LEU A 12 3.71 -6.28 -5.18
N ILE A 13 4.16 -6.65 -6.38
CA ILE A 13 3.82 -7.94 -7.01
C ILE A 13 4.20 -9.12 -6.12
N ASN A 14 5.42 -9.13 -5.58
CA ASN A 14 5.91 -10.24 -4.77
C ASN A 14 5.17 -10.34 -3.42
N TRP A 15 4.87 -9.20 -2.79
CA TRP A 15 4.15 -9.21 -1.53
C TRP A 15 2.68 -9.63 -1.72
N CYS A 16 2.03 -9.20 -2.79
CA CYS A 16 0.68 -9.66 -3.13
C CYS A 16 0.62 -11.19 -3.30
N LYS A 17 1.63 -11.78 -3.95
CA LYS A 17 1.74 -13.25 -4.07
C LYS A 17 1.84 -13.93 -2.70
N GLY A 18 2.64 -13.38 -1.78
CA GLY A 18 2.79 -13.93 -0.43
C GLY A 18 1.51 -13.85 0.41
N GLU A 19 0.72 -12.79 0.24
CA GLU A 19 -0.52 -12.53 0.98
C GLU A 19 -1.79 -13.08 0.28
N SER A 20 -1.64 -13.71 -0.88
CA SER A 20 -2.75 -14.12 -1.76
C SER A 20 -3.72 -12.96 -2.08
N LEU A 21 -3.15 -11.78 -2.36
CA LEU A 21 -3.88 -10.55 -2.67
C LEU A 21 -3.96 -10.32 -4.19
N ASP A 22 -5.12 -9.92 -4.69
CA ASP A 22 -5.26 -9.48 -6.08
C ASP A 22 -4.53 -8.15 -6.28
N LEU A 23 -3.58 -8.14 -7.23
CA LEU A 23 -2.77 -6.98 -7.57
C LEU A 23 -3.64 -5.77 -7.99
N LYS A 24 -4.81 -5.99 -8.59
CA LYS A 24 -5.71 -4.91 -8.99
C LYS A 24 -6.30 -4.15 -7.81
N HIS A 25 -6.35 -4.77 -6.65
CA HIS A 25 -6.89 -4.21 -5.41
C HIS A 25 -5.79 -3.79 -4.44
N ALA A 26 -4.52 -3.91 -4.83
CA ALA A 26 -3.39 -3.77 -3.93
C ALA A 26 -2.76 -2.38 -3.98
N LEU A 27 -2.64 -1.74 -2.82
CA LEU A 27 -1.98 -0.45 -2.65
C LEU A 27 -0.74 -0.61 -1.77
N LEU A 28 0.41 -0.07 -2.21
CA LEU A 28 1.63 0.00 -1.41
C LEU A 28 1.86 1.43 -0.93
N LEU A 29 1.66 1.66 0.37
CA LEU A 29 1.97 2.94 1.01
C LEU A 29 3.44 2.96 1.45
N HIS A 30 4.11 4.09 1.20
CA HIS A 30 5.49 4.37 1.64
C HIS A 30 5.50 5.49 2.68
N GLY A 31 6.58 5.60 3.46
CA GLY A 31 6.76 6.72 4.37
C GLY A 31 5.87 6.71 5.63
N VAL A 32 5.20 5.61 5.93
CA VAL A 32 4.32 5.55 7.10
C VAL A 32 5.18 5.53 8.38
N PRO A 33 4.97 6.42 9.35
CA PRO A 33 5.71 6.37 10.62
C PRO A 33 5.43 5.06 11.37
N GLU A 34 6.42 4.55 12.10
CA GLU A 34 6.34 3.23 12.74
C GLU A 34 5.20 3.11 13.76
N GLY A 35 4.95 4.18 14.52
CA GLY A 35 3.93 4.26 15.56
C GLY A 35 2.49 4.39 15.07
N VAL A 36 2.25 4.51 13.76
CA VAL A 36 0.87 4.60 13.24
C VAL A 36 0.19 3.23 13.30
N SER A 37 -0.99 3.20 13.90
CA SER A 37 -1.81 2.00 14.05
C SER A 37 -2.37 1.53 12.71
N ARG A 38 -2.85 0.28 12.65
CA ARG A 38 -3.46 -0.24 11.41
C ARG A 38 -4.77 0.48 11.13
N GLU A 39 -5.51 0.77 12.19
CA GLU A 39 -6.82 1.41 12.19
C GLU A 39 -6.70 2.84 11.63
N ASP A 40 -5.73 3.62 12.10
CA ASP A 40 -5.49 4.98 11.59
C ASP A 40 -5.11 4.97 10.10
N ILE A 41 -4.34 3.96 9.66
CA ILE A 41 -3.97 3.81 8.25
C ILE A 41 -5.19 3.46 7.39
N GLU A 42 -6.00 2.48 7.83
CA GLU A 42 -7.23 2.07 7.13
C GLU A 42 -8.22 3.22 7.04
N GLU A 43 -8.42 3.98 8.12
CA GLU A 43 -9.29 5.15 8.16
C GLU A 43 -8.79 6.24 7.21
N THR A 44 -7.51 6.62 7.32
CA THR A 44 -6.91 7.68 6.51
C THR A 44 -6.94 7.32 5.02
N ALA A 45 -6.51 6.11 4.65
CA ALA A 45 -6.55 5.66 3.26
C ALA A 45 -7.99 5.53 2.74
N GLY A 46 -8.93 5.13 3.60
CA GLY A 46 -10.36 5.04 3.29
C GLY A 46 -11.03 6.39 3.00
N THR A 47 -10.39 7.52 3.32
CA THR A 47 -10.88 8.85 2.90
C THR A 47 -10.81 9.06 1.39
N ILE A 48 -9.93 8.31 0.69
CA ILE A 48 -9.83 8.32 -0.76
C ILE A 48 -10.97 7.49 -1.33
N LYS A 49 -12.06 8.15 -1.73
CA LYS A 49 -13.28 7.49 -2.22
C LYS A 49 -13.04 6.48 -3.34
N ALA A 50 -12.04 6.71 -4.19
CA ALA A 50 -11.69 5.81 -5.29
C ALA A 50 -11.15 4.44 -4.85
N LEU A 51 -10.69 4.29 -3.60
CA LEU A 51 -10.21 3.01 -3.05
C LEU A 51 -11.31 2.19 -2.36
N GLY A 52 -12.43 2.83 -2.01
CA GLY A 52 -13.47 2.24 -1.17
C GLY A 52 -12.94 1.86 0.22
N LYS A 53 -13.43 0.74 0.77
CA LYS A 53 -12.95 0.24 2.06
C LYS A 53 -11.52 -0.28 1.92
N VAL A 54 -10.63 0.18 2.80
CA VAL A 54 -9.22 -0.23 2.82
C VAL A 54 -8.97 -1.16 4.00
N ARG A 55 -8.16 -2.19 3.80
CA ARG A 55 -7.66 -3.11 4.83
C ARG A 55 -6.15 -3.22 4.77
N VAL A 56 -5.46 -3.06 5.89
CA VAL A 56 -4.04 -3.36 5.96
C VAL A 56 -3.88 -4.88 5.90
N ARG A 57 -2.96 -5.35 5.06
CA ARG A 57 -2.59 -6.77 4.93
C ARG A 57 -1.25 -7.03 5.59
N GLY A 58 -0.24 -6.19 5.34
CA GLY A 58 1.09 -6.34 5.92
C GLY A 58 1.80 -5.01 6.18
N LYS A 59 2.73 -5.02 7.13
CA LYS A 59 3.66 -3.92 7.43
C LYS A 59 5.10 -4.43 7.29
N MET A 60 5.98 -3.62 6.72
CA MET A 60 7.39 -3.95 6.55
C MET A 60 8.24 -2.70 6.75
N PHE A 61 9.23 -2.77 7.63
CA PHE A 61 10.17 -1.68 7.83
C PHE A 61 11.03 -1.47 6.57
N HIS A 62 11.24 -0.21 6.20
CA HIS A 62 12.08 0.22 5.08
C HIS A 62 13.30 0.97 5.62
N PRO A 63 14.44 0.27 5.85
CA PRO A 63 15.60 0.86 6.53
C PRO A 63 16.13 2.13 5.89
N GLN A 64 16.15 2.22 4.55
CA GLN A 64 16.69 3.41 3.88
C GLN A 64 15.79 4.64 4.00
N GLN A 65 14.51 4.48 4.34
CA GLN A 65 13.57 5.58 4.55
C GLN A 65 13.28 5.81 6.04
N GLN A 66 13.83 4.97 6.91
CA GLN A 66 13.51 4.92 8.34
C GLN A 66 11.99 4.99 8.61
N SER A 67 11.22 4.30 7.77
CA SER A 67 9.77 4.32 7.80
C SER A 67 9.22 2.92 7.55
N VAL A 68 7.91 2.78 7.65
CA VAL A 68 7.18 1.55 7.33
C VAL A 68 6.57 1.66 5.94
N MET A 69 6.63 0.57 5.19
CA MET A 69 5.73 0.32 4.06
C MET A 69 4.56 -0.51 4.51
N VAL A 70 3.42 -0.24 3.90
CA VAL A 70 2.17 -0.90 4.25
C VAL A 70 1.54 -1.42 2.98
N LEU A 71 1.27 -2.72 2.94
CA LEU A 71 0.46 -3.33 1.90
C LEU A 71 -1.00 -3.28 2.35
N CYS A 72 -1.84 -2.69 1.50
CA CYS A 72 -3.27 -2.59 1.73
C CYS A 72 -4.06 -3.27 0.61
N GLU A 73 -5.21 -3.81 0.97
CA GLU A 73 -6.27 -4.29 0.07
C GLU A 73 -7.38 -3.25 0.02
N CYS A 74 -7.77 -2.86 -1.18
CA CYS A 74 -8.84 -1.90 -1.47
C CYS A 74 -10.07 -2.66 -1.95
N ARG A 75 -11.27 -2.19 -1.59
CA ARG A 75 -12.52 -2.77 -2.09
C ARG A 75 -12.65 -2.59 -3.61
N GLU A 76 -12.28 -1.42 -4.11
CA GLU A 76 -12.38 -1.08 -5.52
C GLU A 76 -11.10 -1.49 -6.26
N GLU A 77 -11.22 -1.80 -7.56
CA GLU A 77 -10.04 -1.94 -8.42
C GLU A 77 -9.34 -0.57 -8.53
N ILE A 78 -8.01 -0.58 -8.41
CA ILE A 78 -7.21 0.63 -8.44
C ILE A 78 -7.13 1.20 -9.85
N ASP A 79 -7.62 2.42 -9.98
CA ASP A 79 -7.45 3.27 -11.15
C ASP A 79 -6.42 4.37 -10.82
N PRO A 80 -5.18 4.29 -11.33
CA PRO A 80 -4.15 5.28 -11.05
C PRO A 80 -4.52 6.71 -11.46
N SER A 81 -5.51 6.90 -12.35
CA SER A 81 -5.99 8.22 -12.74
C SER A 81 -6.88 8.90 -11.69
N LYS A 82 -7.35 8.15 -10.68
CA LYS A 82 -8.29 8.61 -9.64
C LYS A 82 -7.66 8.71 -8.26
N ILE A 83 -6.37 8.39 -8.13
CA ILE A 83 -5.61 8.47 -6.89
C ILE A 83 -4.79 9.76 -6.92
N PRO A 84 -4.86 10.59 -5.86
CA PRO A 84 -4.17 11.89 -5.80
C PRO A 84 -2.64 11.78 -5.79
#